data_AF-A0AAD1GYG9-F1
#
_entry.id   AF-A0AAD1GYG9-F1
#
_cell.length_a   1.000
_cell.length_b   1.000
_cell.length_c   1.000
_cell.angle_alpha   90.00
_cell.angle_beta   90.00
_cell.angle_gamma   90.00
#
_symmetry.space_group_name_H-M   'P 1'
#
loop_
_entity.id
_entity.type
_entity.pdbx_description
1 polymer ?
#
loop_
_entity_poly.entity_id
_entity_poly.type
_entity_poly.pdbx_seq_one_letter_code
_entity_poly.pdbx_strand_id
1 'polypeptide(L)' 'MVSARTLATVHDDLLTAGWFYRAFCRQVTADEETAQAMVRMLAAQDRVIIELRPQLWNTFCGSRIRSR' A
#
# COMPACT_ATOMS: atom_id res chain seq x y z
N MET A 1 -9.35 -12.11 -11.50
CA MET A 1 -8.34 -11.03 -11.46
C MET A 1 -9.07 -9.72 -11.21
N VAL A 2 -8.57 -8.91 -10.28
CA VAL A 2 -9.10 -7.58 -9.96
C VAL A 2 -8.01 -6.56 -10.29
N SER A 3 -8.36 -5.50 -11.01
CA SER A 3 -7.49 -4.37 -11.26
C SER A 3 -8.22 -3.06 -10.99
N ALA A 4 -7.48 -2.00 -10.69
CA ALA A 4 -8.04 -0.67 -10.50
C ALA A 4 -7.29 0.35 -11.35
N ARG A 5 -8.03 1.31 -11.93
CA ARG A 5 -7.45 2.58 -12.37
C ARG A 5 -7.36 3.48 -11.13
N THR A 6 -6.19 4.00 -10.83
CA THR A 6 -5.95 4.79 -9.61
C THR A 6 -5.42 6.19 -9.94
N LEU A 7 -5.69 7.14 -9.05
CA LEU A 7 -4.89 8.35 -8.92
C LEU A 7 -3.79 8.08 -7.89
N ALA A 8 -2.55 8.38 -8.24
CA ALA A 8 -1.40 8.22 -7.36
C ALA A 8 -1.02 9.57 -6.75
N THR A 9 -0.78 9.59 -5.44
CA THR A 9 -0.16 10.71 -4.73
C THR A 9 1.17 10.25 -4.16
N VAL A 10 2.23 11.02 -4.40
CA VAL A 10 3.56 10.77 -3.83
C VAL A 10 3.69 11.62 -2.58
N HIS A 11 4.02 10.96 -1.47
CA HIS A 11 4.30 11.60 -0.19
C HIS A 11 5.78 11.41 0.13
N ASP A 12 6.51 12.50 0.25
CA ASP A 12 7.91 12.59 0.66
C ASP A 12 8.06 13.25 2.04
N ASP A 13 6.94 13.52 2.71
CA ASP A 13 6.89 14.26 3.96
C ASP A 13 6.92 13.34 5.21
N LEU A 14 7.47 13.87 6.29
CA LEU A 14 7.59 13.16 7.57
C LEU A 14 6.24 12.95 8.27
N LEU A 15 5.23 13.78 7.98
CA LEU A 15 3.92 13.67 8.61
C LEU A 15 3.20 12.40 8.13
N THR A 16 3.24 12.13 6.83
CA THR A 16 2.70 10.90 6.25
C THR A 16 3.51 9.68 6.68
N ALA A 17 4.84 9.74 6.60
CA ALA A 17 5.70 8.64 7.02
C ALA A 17 5.52 8.25 8.50
N GLY A 18 5.31 9.25 9.38
CA GLY A 18 5.22 9.06 10.83
C GLY A 18 4.10 8.10 11.27
N TRP A 19 2.91 8.21 10.67
CA TRP A 19 1.82 7.29 10.96
C TRP A 19 1.84 6.05 10.04
N PHE A 20 2.19 6.21 8.76
CA PHE A 20 2.10 5.15 7.78
C PHE A 20 3.04 3.99 8.08
N TYR A 21 4.32 4.25 8.35
CA TYR A 21 5.27 3.15 8.61
C TYR A 21 4.87 2.33 9.83
N ARG A 22 4.36 2.95 10.90
CA ARG A 22 3.88 2.22 12.06
C ARG A 22 2.69 1.33 11.72
N ALA A 23 1.70 1.86 11.00
CA ALA A 23 0.52 1.11 10.60
C ALA A 23 0.87 -0.04 9.64
N PHE A 24 1.68 0.24 8.62
CA PHE A 24 2.14 -0.73 7.64
C PHE A 24 2.94 -1.86 8.30
N CYS A 25 3.96 -1.54 9.10
CA CYS A 25 4.80 -2.55 9.75
C CYS A 25 3.97 -3.49 10.63
N ARG A 26 3.05 -2.95 11.46
CA ARG A 26 2.14 -3.77 12.28
C ARG A 26 1.25 -4.70 11.47
N GLN A 27 0.88 -4.30 10.26
CA GLN A 27 0.03 -5.12 9.39
C GLN A 27 0.81 -6.25 8.71
N VAL A 28 2.12 -6.08 8.47
CA VAL A 28 2.94 -7.05 7.72
C VAL A 28 3.85 -7.91 8.59
N THR A 29 3.98 -7.61 9.89
CA THR A 29 4.77 -8.41 10.84
C THR A 29 3.87 -9.15 11.83
N ALA A 30 4.38 -10.24 12.40
CA ALA A 30 3.65 -11.07 13.36
C ALA A 30 3.68 -10.52 14.80
N ASP A 31 4.68 -9.71 15.12
CA ASP A 31 4.93 -9.18 16.47
C ASP A 31 5.38 -7.70 16.43
N GLU A 32 5.28 -7.05 17.58
CA GLU A 32 5.58 -5.62 17.73
C GLU A 32 7.09 -5.31 17.74
N GLU A 33 7.95 -6.24 18.17
CA GLU A 33 9.40 -6.02 18.17
C GLU A 33 9.92 -5.93 16.73
N THR A 34 9.53 -6.89 15.89
CA THR A 34 9.81 -6.91 14.46
C THR A 34 9.21 -5.67 13.78
N ALA A 35 7.98 -5.27 14.14
CA ALA A 35 7.34 -4.07 13.60
C ALA A 35 8.20 -2.82 13.87
N GLN A 36 8.67 -2.64 15.10
CA GLN A 36 9.47 -1.47 15.49
C GLN A 36 10.84 -1.45 14.83
N ALA A 37 11.48 -2.62 14.69
CA ALA A 37 12.73 -2.73 13.94
C ALA A 37 12.54 -2.32 12.47
N MET A 38 11.45 -2.76 11.84
CA MET A 38 11.12 -2.44 10.45
C MET A 38 10.78 -0.95 10.26
N VAL A 39 10.06 -0.32 11.20
CA VAL A 39 9.79 1.14 11.17
C VAL A 39 11.11 1.92 11.13
N ARG A 40 12.07 1.58 11.99
CA ARG A 40 13.39 2.24 12.03
C ARG A 40 14.15 2.07 10.73
N MET A 41 14.12 0.86 10.16
CA MET A 41 14.77 0.57 8.88
C MET A 41 14.16 1.39 7.73
N LEU A 42 12.82 1.47 7.64
CA LEU A 42 12.14 2.24 6.60
C LEU A 42 12.42 3.74 6.71
N ALA A 43 12.45 4.28 7.93
CA ALA A 43 12.73 5.69 8.17
C ALA A 43 14.18 6.12 7.88
N ALA A 44 15.12 5.17 7.89
CA ALA A 44 16.54 5.43 7.62
C ALA A 44 16.89 5.44 6.12
N GLN A 45 15.93 5.13 5.25
CA GLN A 45 16.14 5.00 3.80
C GLN A 45 15.43 6.14 3.07
N ASP A 46 16.05 6.62 1.99
CA ASP A 46 15.45 7.62 1.11
C ASP A 46 14.36 6.96 0.26
N ARG A 47 13.11 7.09 0.71
CA ARG A 47 11.93 6.44 0.13
C ARG A 47 10.75 7.41 0.12
N VAL A 48 9.91 7.26 -0.89
CA VAL A 48 8.60 7.92 -0.98
C VAL A 48 7.48 6.92 -0.71
N ILE A 49 6.37 7.41 -0.18
CA ILE A 49 5.13 6.64 -0.02
C ILE A 49 4.21 6.98 -1.19
N ILE A 50 3.70 5.95 -1.87
CA ILE A 50 2.74 6.11 -2.97
C ILE A 50 1.35 5.72 -2.47
N GLU A 51 0.48 6.70 -2.30
CA GLU A 51 -0.94 6.48 -2.02
C GLU A 51 -1.69 6.29 -3.35
N LEU A 52 -2.39 5.16 -3.49
CA LEU A 52 -3.20 4.85 -4.65
C LEU A 52 -4.68 4.96 -4.30
N ARG A 53 -5.39 5.92 -4.91
CA ARG A 53 -6.85 6.09 -4.76
C ARG A 53 -7.58 5.49 -5.97
N PRO A 54 -8.27 4.34 -5.83
CA PRO A 54 -9.04 3.74 -6.91
C PRO A 54 -10.12 4.69 -7.42
N GLN A 55 -10.15 4.90 -8.73
CA GLN A 55 -11.19 5.64 -9.45
C GLN A 55 -12.19 4.70 -10.12
N LEU A 56 -11.71 3.52 -10.54
CA LEU A 56 -12.53 2.51 -11.19
C LEU A 56 -11.96 1.12 -10.91
N TRP A 57 -12.83 0.19 -10.56
CA TRP A 57 -12.51 -1.23 -10.38
C TRP A 57 -12.93 -2.04 -11.60
N ASN A 58 -12.06 -2.92 -12.05
CA ASN A 58 -12.35 -3.90 -13.09
C ASN A 58 -12.23 -5.30 -12.51
N THR A 59 -13.28 -6.09 -12.67
CA THR A 59 -13.29 -7.50 -12.29
C THR A 59 -13.40 -8.35 -13.54
N PHE A 60 -12.41 -9.22 -13.75
CA PHE A 60 -12.48 -10.20 -14.84
C PHE A 60 -13.34 -11.39 -14.40
N CYS A 61 -14.45 -11.61 -15.11
CA CYS A 61 -15.33 -12.76 -14.93
C CYS A 61 -15.35 -13.60 -16.22
N GLY A 62 -14.52 -14.65 -16.28
CA GLY A 62 -14.33 -15.45 -17.50
C GLY A 62 -15.57 -16.22 -17.97
N SER A 63 -16.55 -16.46 -17.09
CA SER A 63 -17.84 -17.05 -17.48
C SER A 63 -18.71 -16.08 -18.29
N ARG A 64 -18.67 -14.77 -17.99
CA ARG A 64 -19.43 -13.74 -18.73
C ARG A 64 -18.93 -13.50 -20.16
N ILE A 65 -17.66 -13.80 -20.45
CA ILE A 65 -17.07 -13.62 -21.78
C ILE A 65 -17.35 -14.82 -22.69
N ARG A 66 -17.38 -16.04 -22.13
CA ARG A 66 -17.63 -17.28 -22.89
C ARG A 66 -19.11 -17.54 -23.20
N SER A 67 -20.02 -16.76 -22.63
CA SER A 67 -21.47 -16.84 -22.89
C SER A 67 -21.95 -15.81 -23.93
N ARG A 68 -21.03 -15.18 -24.67
CA ARG A 68 -21.32 -14.25 -25.76
C ARG A 68 -20.91 -14.84 -27.09
#